data_AF-A0A0B5DVU4-F1
#
_entry.id   AF-A0A0B5DVU4-F1
#
_cell.length_a   1.000
_cell.length_b   1.000
_cell.length_c   1.000
_cell.angle_alpha   90.00
_cell.angle_beta   90.00
_cell.angle_gamma   90.00
#
_symmetry.space_group_name_H-M   'P 1'
#
loop_
_entity.id
_entity.type
_entity.pdbx_description
1 polymer ?
#
loop_
_entity_poly.entity_id
_entity_poly.type
_entity_poly.pdbx_seq_one_letter_code
_entity_poly.pdbx_strand_id
1 'polypeptide(L)' 'MQIALDLLAWMPMLALAGKARLWEPRRLRLRLFTDAGQLVTTGRRRILRLAAHWPWTHDITAALDRLAQLPNPG' A
#
# COMPACT_ATOMS: atom_id res chain seq x y z
N MET A 1 14.47 -2.59 11.54
CA MET A 1 13.08 -3.07 11.72
C MET A 1 12.04 -1.97 11.93
N GLN A 2 12.37 -0.78 12.45
CA GLN A 2 11.38 0.24 12.85
C GLN A 2 10.55 0.82 11.70
N ILE A 3 11.16 1.06 10.53
CA ILE A 3 10.52 1.77 9.40
C ILE A 3 9.33 0.99 8.83
N ALA A 4 9.42 -0.34 8.73
CA ALA A 4 8.33 -1.16 8.21
C ALA A 4 7.13 -1.20 9.16
N LEU A 5 7.38 -1.17 10.47
CA LEU A 5 6.32 -1.16 11.50
C LEU A 5 5.66 0.22 11.58
N ASP A 6 6.47 1.29 11.50
CA ASP A 6 5.96 2.65 11.46
C ASP A 6 5.13 2.88 10.18
N LEU A 7 5.64 2.49 9.01
CA LEU A 7 4.87 2.57 7.77
C LEU A 7 3.51 1.84 7.88
N LEU A 8 3.49 0.64 8.47
CA LEU A 8 2.26 -0.12 8.71
C LEU A 8 1.31 0.54 9.72
N ALA A 9 1.83 1.25 10.72
CA ALA A 9 1.02 1.93 11.73
C ALA A 9 0.34 3.19 11.17
N TRP A 10 1.00 3.89 10.22
CA TRP A 10 0.49 5.14 9.66
C TRP A 10 -0.28 4.98 8.36
N MET A 11 -0.04 3.90 7.58
CA MET A 11 -0.79 3.58 6.36
C MET A 11 -2.33 3.57 6.54
N PRO A 12 -2.91 3.02 7.63
CA PRO A 12 -4.35 3.10 7.88
C PRO A 12 -4.90 4.50 7.98
N MET A 13 -4.08 5.45 8.44
CA MET A 13 -4.49 6.84 8.64
C MET A 13 -4.30 7.68 7.38
N LEU A 14 -3.23 7.41 6.63
CA LEU A 14 -2.82 8.21 5.47
C LEU A 14 -3.38 7.69 4.14
N ALA A 15 -3.51 6.37 4.01
CA ALA A 15 -3.71 5.70 2.72
C ALA A 15 -5.00 4.88 2.66
N LEU A 16 -5.36 4.19 3.74
CA LEU A 16 -6.48 3.23 3.72
C LEU A 16 -7.79 3.92 4.09
N ALA A 17 -8.77 3.83 3.20
CA ALA A 17 -10.14 4.31 3.41
C ALA A 17 -11.13 3.15 3.51
N GLY A 18 -12.29 3.39 4.15
CA GLY A 18 -13.37 2.40 4.22
C GLY A 18 -12.99 1.14 5.01
N LYS A 19 -13.33 -0.04 4.46
CA LYS A 19 -13.12 -1.35 5.12
C LYS A 19 -11.64 -1.66 5.34
N ALA A 20 -10.74 -1.09 4.54
CA ALA A 20 -9.30 -1.29 4.67
C ALA A 20 -8.70 -0.66 5.95
N ARG A 21 -9.33 0.38 6.48
CA ARG A 21 -8.95 1.00 7.77
C ARG A 21 -9.24 0.11 8.98
N LEU A 22 -10.21 -0.80 8.86
CA LEU A 22 -10.64 -1.71 9.93
C LEU A 22 -9.83 -3.02 9.95
N TRP A 23 -8.84 -3.18 9.06
CA TRP A 23 -8.02 -4.38 9.06
C TRP A 23 -7.06 -4.38 10.23
N GLU A 24 -6.96 -5.52 10.91
CA GLU A 24 -5.91 -5.71 11.91
C GLU A 24 -4.52 -5.54 11.29
N PRO A 25 -3.56 -4.93 11.99
CA PRO A 25 -2.23 -4.63 11.45
C PRO A 25 -1.48 -5.87 10.96
N ARG A 26 -1.71 -7.03 11.59
CA ARG A 26 -1.15 -8.32 11.13
C ARG A 26 -1.73 -8.74 9.79
N ARG A 27 -3.03 -8.54 9.58
CA ARG A 27 -3.77 -8.85 8.36
C ARG A 27 -3.36 -7.90 7.22
N LEU A 28 -3.12 -6.64 7.58
CA LEU A 28 -2.64 -5.58 6.71
C LEU A 28 -1.23 -5.88 6.20
N ARG A 29 -0.31 -6.27 7.10
CA ARG A 29 1.04 -6.74 6.74
C ARG A 29 1.00 -7.93 5.79
N LEU A 30 0.19 -8.94 6.10
CA LEU A 30 0.05 -10.11 5.22
C LEU A 30 -0.44 -9.68 3.82
N ARG A 31 -1.49 -8.86 3.74
CA ARG A 31 -2.09 -8.46 2.46
C ARG A 31 -1.18 -7.57 1.61
N LEU A 32 -0.43 -6.66 2.23
CA LEU A 32 0.46 -5.73 1.53
C LEU A 32 1.79 -6.37 1.11
N PHE A 33 2.36 -7.26 1.94
CA PHE A 33 3.70 -7.81 1.72
C PHE A 33 3.73 -9.25 1.22
N THR A 34 2.58 -9.92 1.16
CA THR A 34 2.47 -11.30 0.65
C THR A 34 1.81 -11.35 -0.72
N ASP A 35 1.34 -10.22 -1.24
CA ASP A 35 0.80 -10.19 -2.59
C ASP A 35 1.89 -10.44 -3.64
N ALA A 36 1.51 -11.19 -4.67
CA ALA A 36 2.32 -11.36 -5.87
C ALA A 36 2.28 -10.06 -6.69
N GLY A 37 3.14 -9.12 -6.30
CA GLY A 37 3.39 -7.88 -7.02
C GLY A 37 4.71 -7.94 -7.79
N GLN A 38 4.69 -7.51 -9.05
CA GLN A 38 5.93 -7.24 -9.79
C GLN A 38 6.28 -5.76 -9.64
N LEU A 39 7.42 -5.46 -9.02
CA LEU A 39 7.97 -4.12 -9.00
C LEU A 39 8.83 -3.92 -10.26
N VAL A 40 8.29 -3.19 -11.23
CA VAL A 40 8.97 -2.83 -12.47
C VAL A 40 9.60 -1.45 -12.30
N THR A 41 10.92 -1.35 -12.52
CA THR A 41 11.61 -0.05 -12.55
C THR A 41 11.90 0.32 -14.00
N THR A 42 11.35 1.45 -14.47
CA THR A 42 11.58 1.98 -15.81
C THR A 42 12.14 3.39 -15.71
N GLY A 43 13.40 3.59 -16.10
CA GLY A 43 14.08 4.90 -16.05
C GLY A 43 13.91 5.61 -14.69
N ARG A 44 13.03 6.62 -14.64
CA ARG A 44 12.72 7.42 -13.44
C ARG A 44 11.41 7.04 -12.73
N ARG A 45 10.71 5.99 -13.17
CA ARG A 45 9.42 5.55 -12.62
C ARG A 45 9.53 4.14 -12.04
N ARG A 46 8.94 3.96 -10.86
CA ARG A 46 8.73 2.66 -10.24
C ARG A 46 7.25 2.31 -10.38
N ILE A 47 6.95 1.19 -11.01
CA ILE A 47 5.60 0.72 -11.31
C ILE A 47 5.38 -0.57 -10.53
N LEU A 48 4.44 -0.55 -9.59
CA LEU A 48 4.00 -1.76 -8.91
C LEU A 48 2.84 -2.39 -9.69
N ARG A 49 3.06 -3.56 -10.27
CA ARG A 49 2.03 -4.35 -10.93
C ARG A 49 1.51 -5.39 -9.96
N LEU A 50 0.29 -5.21 -9.48
CA LEU A 50 -0.41 -6.16 -8.62
C LEU A 50 -1.26 -7.10 -9.47
N ALA A 51 -1.48 -8.33 -9.00
CA ALA A 51 -2.36 -9.26 -9.69
C ALA A 51 -3.81 -8.73 -9.70
N ALA A 52 -4.36 -8.49 -10.89
CA ALA A 52 -5.69 -7.88 -11.03
C ALA A 52 -6.85 -8.72 -10.44
N HIS A 53 -6.66 -10.04 -10.33
CA HIS A 53 -7.68 -10.96 -9.80
C HIS A 53 -7.71 -11.02 -8.27
N TRP A 54 -6.79 -10.34 -7.58
CA TRP A 54 -6.75 -10.36 -6.13
C TRP A 54 -7.82 -9.45 -5.52
N PRO A 55 -8.55 -9.89 -4.47
CA PRO A 55 -9.75 -9.18 -3.99
C PRO A 55 -9.47 -7.78 -3.42
N TRP A 56 -8.23 -7.54 -2.97
CA TRP A 56 -7.80 -6.28 -2.34
C TRP A 56 -6.81 -5.48 -3.20
N THR A 57 -6.60 -5.88 -4.46
CA THR A 57 -5.77 -5.12 -5.40
C THR A 57 -6.28 -3.70 -5.56
N HIS A 58 -7.61 -3.52 -5.64
CA HIS A 58 -8.22 -2.19 -5.74
C HIS A 58 -7.96 -1.35 -4.48
N ASP A 59 -8.06 -1.93 -3.28
CA ASP A 59 -7.83 -1.23 -2.01
C ASP A 59 -6.37 -0.76 -1.92
N ILE A 60 -5.42 -1.62 -2.32
CA ILE A 60 -3.99 -1.30 -2.30
C ILE A 60 -3.67 -0.22 -3.34
N THR A 61 -4.17 -0.35 -4.58
CA THR A 61 -3.95 0.66 -5.62
C THR A 61 -4.53 2.02 -5.23
N ALA A 62 -5.75 2.06 -4.68
CA ALA A 62 -6.36 3.29 -4.19
C ALA A 62 -5.57 3.92 -3.02
N ALA A 63 -5.04 3.08 -2.12
CA ALA A 63 -4.20 3.55 -1.03
C ALA A 63 -2.89 4.16 -1.53
N LEU A 64 -2.24 3.53 -2.52
CA LEU A 64 -1.01 4.04 -3.13
C LEU A 64 -1.26 5.33 -3.91
N ASP A 65 -2.36 5.42 -4.66
CA ASP A 65 -2.76 6.64 -5.35
C ASP A 65 -2.96 7.79 -4.36
N ARG A 66 -3.68 7.52 -3.26
CA ARG A 66 -3.88 8.51 -2.19
C ARG A 66 -2.57 8.98 -1.56
N LEU A 67 -1.62 8.07 -1.31
CA LEU A 67 -0.29 8.42 -0.83
C LEU A 67 0.48 9.28 -1.82
N ALA A 68 0.36 9.01 -3.13
CA ALA A 68 1.00 9.80 -4.17
C ALA A 68 0.40 11.22 -4.30
N GLN A 69 -0.86 11.41 -3.88
CA GLN A 69 -1.52 12.72 -3.83
C GLN A 69 -1.22 13.50 -2.55
N LEU A 70 -0.60 12.90 -1.53
CA LEU A 70 -0.25 13.63 -0.31
C LEU A 70 0.81 14.68 -0.62
N PRO A 71 0.64 15.94 -0.16
CA PRO A 71 1.65 16.95 -0.32
C PRO A 71 2.92 16.47 0.37
N ASN A 72 4.06 16.52 -0.34
CA ASN A 72 5.34 16.17 0.25
C ASN A 72 5.58 17.11 1.44
N PRO A 73 5.66 16.61 2.69
CA PRO A 73 6.11 17.43 3.80
C PRO A 73 7.59 17.72 3.52
N GLY A 74 7.87 18.92 2.99
CA GLY A 74 9.22 19.41 2.72
C GLY A 74 10.03 19.54 3.99
#